data_AF-A0A7S2BLK8-F1
#
_entry.id   AF-A0A7S2BLK8-F1
#
_cell.length_a   1.000
_cell.length_b   1.000
_cell.length_c   1.000
_cell.angle_alpha   90.00
_cell.angle_beta   90.00
_cell.angle_gamma   90.00
#
_symmetry.space_group_name_H-M   'P 1'
#
loop_
_entity.id
_entity.type
_entity.pdbx_description
1 polymer ?
#
loop_
_entity_poly.entity_id
_entity_poly.type
_entity_poly.pdbx_seq_one_letter_code
_entity_poly.pdbx_strand_id
1 'polypeptide(L)'
;AAAKQSLHFEDSDAMEASLRHFDFVGTSDGEVAQRASVIFWLMRREAKELASSPLTRRVAHDWILRHNSLPDALAAMVSSKVANELAPQRELERLMASIYAKPQVQRAVVA
;
A
#
# COMPACT_ATOMS: atom_id res chain seq x y z
N ALA A 1 1.21 24.69 -12.44
CA ALA A 1 0.51 24.87 -11.16
C ALA A 1 -0.03 23.51 -10.73
N ALA A 2 0.64 22.84 -9.77
CA ALA A 2 0.21 21.51 -9.31
C ALA A 2 -0.86 21.69 -8.23
N ALA A 3 -2.08 21.28 -8.55
CA ALA A 3 -3.20 21.31 -7.61
C ALA A 3 -2.88 20.39 -6.42
N LYS A 4 -2.73 20.99 -5.23
CA LYS A 4 -2.80 20.27 -3.96
C LYS A 4 -4.26 19.92 -3.72
N GLN A 5 -4.75 18.85 -4.36
CA GLN A 5 -5.97 18.21 -3.91
C GLN A 5 -5.65 17.47 -2.60
N SER A 6 -6.00 18.10 -1.49
CA SER A 6 -6.06 17.43 -0.19
C SER A 6 -7.09 16.32 -0.30
N LEU A 7 -6.63 15.06 -0.31
CA LEU A 7 -7.50 13.89 -0.24
C LEU A 7 -8.22 13.90 1.11
N HIS A 8 -9.50 14.29 1.12
CA HIS A 8 -10.38 14.12 2.28
C HIS A 8 -10.84 12.65 2.30
N PHE A 9 -10.20 11.84 3.17
CA PHE A 9 -10.48 10.42 3.34
C PHE A 9 -11.69 10.16 4.25
N GLU A 10 -12.82 10.81 3.98
CA GLU A 10 -14.01 10.74 4.86
C GLU A 10 -15.11 9.82 4.31
N ASP A 11 -15.11 9.53 3.01
CA ASP A 11 -16.15 8.72 2.36
C ASP A 11 -15.56 7.50 1.63
N SER A 12 -15.62 6.35 2.29
CA SER A 12 -15.02 5.10 1.80
C SER A 12 -15.72 4.57 0.55
N ASP A 13 -17.04 4.73 0.45
CA ASP A 13 -17.82 4.18 -0.65
C ASP A 13 -17.52 4.96 -1.95
N ALA A 14 -17.35 6.28 -1.83
CA ALA A 14 -16.90 7.14 -2.92
C ALA A 14 -15.47 6.80 -3.37
N MET A 15 -14.58 6.48 -2.44
CA MET A 15 -13.19 6.08 -2.75
C MET A 15 -13.11 4.71 -3.43
N GLU A 16 -13.88 3.72 -2.95
CA GLU A 16 -13.96 2.41 -3.58
C GLU A 16 -14.56 2.50 -4.99
N ALA A 17 -15.63 3.28 -5.17
CA ALA A 17 -16.21 3.55 -6.48
C ALA A 17 -15.20 4.23 -7.43
N SER A 18 -14.36 5.13 -6.90
CA SER A 18 -13.31 5.78 -7.67
C SER A 18 -12.17 4.84 -8.07
N LEU A 19 -11.91 3.76 -7.33
CA LEU A 19 -10.92 2.75 -7.71
C LEU A 19 -11.45 1.83 -8.82
N ARG A 20 -12.73 1.47 -8.79
CA ARG A 20 -13.35 0.55 -9.77
C ARG A 20 -13.37 1.06 -11.20
N HIS A 21 -13.32 2.37 -11.40
CA HIS A 21 -13.44 3.01 -12.72
C HIS A 21 -12.14 3.69 -13.18
N PHE A 22 -11.05 3.50 -12.44
CA PHE A 22 -9.80 4.21 -12.74
C PHE A 22 -8.99 3.46 -13.79
N ASP A 23 -8.61 4.16 -14.87
CA ASP A 23 -7.67 3.65 -15.86
C ASP A 23 -6.23 3.89 -15.42
N PHE A 24 -5.57 2.83 -14.95
CA PHE A 24 -4.18 2.87 -14.49
C PHE A 24 -3.15 2.89 -15.64
N VAL A 25 -3.57 2.67 -16.89
CA VAL A 25 -2.66 2.58 -18.05
C VAL A 25 -2.39 3.98 -18.62
N GLY A 26 -3.44 4.79 -18.78
CA GLY A 26 -3.36 6.14 -19.38
C GLY A 26 -2.98 7.28 -18.41
N THR A 27 -2.84 6.99 -17.11
CA THR A 27 -2.71 8.02 -16.07
C THR A 27 -1.26 8.35 -15.70
N SER A 28 -1.08 9.54 -15.12
CA SER A 28 0.23 10.06 -14.73
C SER A 28 0.77 9.37 -13.48
N ASP A 29 2.09 9.38 -13.28
CA ASP A 29 2.73 8.81 -12.09
C ASP A 29 2.24 9.47 -10.79
N GLY A 30 1.89 10.75 -10.84
CA GLY A 30 1.31 11.48 -9.71
C GLY A 30 -0.08 10.96 -9.33
N GLU A 31 -0.93 10.65 -10.31
CA GLU A 31 -2.26 10.08 -10.06
C GLU A 31 -2.15 8.64 -9.55
N VAL A 32 -1.23 7.84 -10.10
CA VAL A 32 -0.90 6.50 -9.61
C VAL A 32 -0.48 6.55 -8.13
N ALA A 33 0.39 7.48 -7.74
CA ALA A 33 0.80 7.64 -6.34
C ALA A 33 -0.36 8.07 -5.41
N GLN A 34 -1.28 8.91 -5.90
CA GLN A 34 -2.49 9.27 -5.16
C GLN A 34 -3.40 8.04 -4.97
N ARG A 35 -3.57 7.21 -6.00
CA ARG A 35 -4.34 5.96 -5.91
C ARG A 35 -3.70 4.96 -4.96
N ALA A 36 -2.39 4.80 -4.99
CA ALA A 36 -1.66 3.97 -4.03
C ALA A 36 -1.91 4.44 -2.59
N SER A 37 -1.99 5.75 -2.35
CA SER A 37 -2.31 6.33 -1.04
C SER A 37 -3.74 6.02 -0.60
N VAL A 38 -4.70 6.09 -1.53
CA VAL A 38 -6.12 5.71 -1.29
C VAL A 38 -6.25 4.22 -0.96
N ILE A 39 -5.62 3.35 -1.76
CA ILE A 39 -5.59 1.90 -1.52
C ILE A 39 -5.00 1.61 -0.14
N PHE A 40 -3.87 2.23 0.19
CA PHE A 40 -3.23 2.03 1.49
C PHE A 40 -4.11 2.47 2.65
N TRP A 41 -4.81 3.60 2.50
CA TRP A 41 -5.75 4.07 3.52
C TRP A 41 -6.87 3.05 3.76
N LEU A 42 -7.46 2.49 2.69
CA LEU A 42 -8.50 1.46 2.78
C LEU A 42 -7.97 0.20 3.49
N MET A 43 -6.78 -0.27 3.09
CA MET A 43 -6.12 -1.40 3.75
C MET A 43 -5.89 -1.15 5.24
N ARG A 44 -5.50 0.08 5.64
CA ARG A 44 -5.33 0.43 7.05
C ARG A 44 -6.66 0.44 7.81
N ARG A 45 -7.76 0.84 7.17
CA ARG A 45 -9.10 0.78 7.78
C ARG A 45 -9.47 -0.67 8.08
N GLU A 46 -9.41 -1.54 7.07
CA GLU A 46 -9.71 -2.97 7.21
C GLU A 46 -8.77 -3.65 8.21
N ALA A 47 -7.48 -3.31 8.19
CA ALA A 47 -6.52 -3.86 9.14
C ALA A 47 -6.82 -3.47 10.60
N LYS A 48 -7.41 -2.29 10.86
CA LYS A 48 -7.85 -1.92 12.22
C LYS A 48 -9.00 -2.81 12.68
N GLU A 49 -9.94 -3.13 11.80
CA GLU A 49 -11.04 -4.05 12.10
C GLU A 49 -10.49 -5.46 12.37
N LEU A 50 -9.58 -5.95 11.52
CA LEU A 50 -8.90 -7.23 11.74
C LEU A 50 -8.08 -7.24 13.04
N ALA A 51 -7.50 -6.11 13.45
CA ALA A 51 -6.71 -6.03 14.67
C ALA A 51 -7.54 -6.15 15.97
N SER A 52 -8.87 -6.06 15.88
CA SER A 52 -9.78 -6.28 17.01
C SER A 52 -9.70 -7.71 17.53
N SER A 53 -9.45 -8.70 16.65
CA SER A 53 -9.28 -10.10 17.03
C SER A 53 -7.85 -10.41 17.48
N PRO A 54 -7.65 -11.11 18.62
CA PRO A 54 -6.32 -11.52 19.09
C PRO A 54 -5.54 -12.38 18.08
N LEU A 55 -6.24 -13.18 17.27
CA LEU A 55 -5.62 -14.09 16.30
C LEU A 55 -4.96 -13.35 15.13
N THR A 56 -5.57 -12.23 14.70
CA THR A 56 -5.16 -11.46 13.53
C THR A 56 -4.42 -10.17 13.89
N ARG A 57 -4.47 -9.74 15.15
CA ARG A 57 -3.83 -8.50 15.64
C ARG A 57 -2.38 -8.35 15.23
N ARG A 58 -1.57 -9.37 15.49
CA ARG A 58 -0.13 -9.30 15.21
C ARG A 58 0.13 -9.18 13.72
N VAL A 59 -0.59 -9.96 12.93
CA VAL A 59 -0.49 -9.96 11.47
C VAL A 59 -0.91 -8.61 10.88
N ALA A 60 -2.06 -8.06 11.28
CA ALA A 60 -2.53 -6.76 10.84
C ALA A 60 -1.55 -5.63 11.21
N HIS A 61 -0.95 -5.71 12.41
CA HIS A 61 0.04 -4.75 12.86
C HIS A 61 1.35 -4.82 12.06
N ASP A 62 1.92 -6.03 11.94
CA ASP A 62 3.23 -6.24 11.35
C ASP A 62 3.26 -5.95 9.84
N TRP A 63 2.15 -6.18 9.14
CA TRP A 63 2.10 -6.07 7.68
C TRP A 63 1.48 -4.78 7.16
N ILE A 64 0.58 -4.13 7.92
CA ILE A 64 -0.16 -2.97 7.44
C ILE A 64 -0.03 -1.79 8.41
N LEU A 65 -0.45 -1.94 9.68
CA LEU A 65 -0.66 -0.78 10.55
C LEU A 65 0.62 -0.07 10.99
N ARG A 66 1.77 -0.75 11.02
CA ARG A 66 3.07 -0.13 11.37
C ARG A 66 3.66 0.74 10.26
N HIS A 67 3.12 0.65 9.04
CA HIS A 67 3.69 1.27 7.84
C HIS A 67 2.95 2.56 7.47
N ASN A 68 3.59 3.43 6.69
CA ASN A 68 3.02 4.72 6.27
C ASN A 68 2.71 4.80 4.78
N SER A 69 3.07 3.76 4.01
CA SER A 69 2.84 3.73 2.56
C SER A 69 2.55 2.31 2.06
N LEU A 70 1.90 2.22 0.89
CA LEU A 70 1.66 0.95 0.20
C LEU A 70 2.98 0.22 -0.14
N PRO A 71 4.03 0.89 -0.69
CA PRO A 71 5.31 0.25 -0.94
C PRO A 71 5.93 -0.42 0.29
N ASP A 72 5.90 0.23 1.45
CA ASP A 72 6.49 -0.31 2.68
C ASP A 72 5.72 -1.53 3.18
N ALA A 73 4.38 -1.44 3.16
CA ALA A 73 3.52 -2.55 3.57
C ALA A 73 3.68 -3.78 2.66
N LEU A 74 3.74 -3.58 1.34
CA LEU A 74 4.01 -4.66 0.38
C LEU A 74 5.39 -5.26 0.57
N ALA A 75 6.41 -4.43 0.78
CA ALA A 75 7.75 -4.89 1.03
C ALA A 75 7.83 -5.76 2.29
N ALA A 76 7.16 -5.37 3.37
CA ALA A 76 7.12 -6.16 4.60
C ALA A 76 6.39 -7.50 4.40
N MET A 77 5.28 -7.50 3.68
CA MET A 77 4.53 -8.73 3.38
C MET A 77 5.35 -9.68 2.52
N VAL A 78 5.88 -9.22 1.38
CA VAL A 78 6.59 -10.08 0.42
C VAL A 78 7.91 -10.56 0.99
N SER A 79 8.68 -9.68 1.65
CA SER A 79 9.93 -10.08 2.32
C SER A 79 9.69 -11.17 3.37
N SER A 80 8.59 -11.11 4.12
CA SER A 80 8.25 -12.16 5.09
C SER A 80 7.97 -13.54 4.47
N LYS A 81 7.66 -13.58 3.16
CA LYS A 81 7.39 -14.84 2.44
C LYS A 81 8.61 -15.41 1.73
N VAL A 82 9.57 -14.57 1.35
CA VAL A 82 10.74 -15.00 0.57
C VAL A 82 12.05 -14.97 1.37
N ALA A 83 12.03 -14.41 2.58
CA ALA A 83 13.18 -14.40 3.48
C ALA A 83 13.66 -15.81 3.80
N ASN A 84 14.98 -15.96 3.83
CA ASN A 84 15.67 -17.20 4.16
C ASN A 84 17.05 -16.86 4.74
N GLU A 85 17.85 -17.88 5.07
CA GLU A 85 19.16 -17.69 5.70
C GLU A 85 20.14 -16.85 4.86
N LEU A 86 20.03 -16.89 3.53
CA LEU A 86 20.89 -16.15 2.62
C LEU A 86 20.38 -14.74 2.33
N ALA A 87 19.09 -14.48 2.60
CA ALA A 87 18.44 -13.21 2.35
C ALA A 87 17.57 -12.83 3.56
N PRO A 88 18.17 -12.17 4.58
CA PRO A 88 17.45 -11.74 5.77
C PRO A 88 16.29 -10.81 5.43
N GLN A 89 15.15 -11.01 6.12
CA GLN A 89 13.92 -10.26 5.85
C GLN A 89 14.12 -8.75 5.84
N ARG A 90 14.90 -8.20 6.78
CA ARG A 90 15.09 -6.74 6.90
C ARG A 90 15.79 -6.12 5.70
N GLU A 91 16.69 -6.85 5.06
CA GLU A 91 17.44 -6.37 3.89
C GLU A 91 16.56 -6.44 2.65
N LEU A 92 15.82 -7.55 2.50
CA LEU A 92 14.80 -7.71 1.47
C LEU A 92 13.70 -6.65 1.58
N GLU A 93 13.20 -6.36 2.78
CA GLU A 93 12.17 -5.36 3.03
C GLU A 93 12.64 -3.98 2.53
N ARG A 94 13.87 -3.56 2.87
CA ARG A 94 14.42 -2.28 2.38
C ARG A 94 14.59 -2.25 0.87
N LEU A 95 15.15 -3.32 0.29
CA LEU A 95 15.35 -3.41 -1.16
C LEU A 95 14.01 -3.35 -1.89
N MET A 96 13.04 -4.16 -1.47
CA MET A 96 11.71 -4.22 -2.05
C MET A 96 10.95 -2.90 -1.91
N ALA A 97 11.03 -2.22 -0.75
CA ALA A 97 10.42 -0.91 -0.58
C ALA A 97 10.94 0.10 -1.62
N SER A 98 12.25 0.09 -1.88
CA SER A 98 12.85 0.95 -2.91
C SER A 98 12.40 0.60 -4.33
N ILE A 99 12.12 -0.68 -4.61
CA ILE A 99 11.62 -1.16 -5.90
C ILE A 99 10.15 -0.78 -6.07
N TYR A 100 9.32 -1.04 -5.06
CA TYR A 100 7.90 -0.68 -5.04
C TYR A 100 7.65 0.83 -5.00
N ALA A 101 8.64 1.64 -4.61
CA ALA A 101 8.57 3.10 -4.73
C ALA A 101 8.78 3.60 -6.18
N LYS A 102 9.26 2.76 -7.10
CA LYS A 102 9.47 3.18 -8.50
C LYS A 102 8.12 3.34 -9.20
N PRO A 103 7.88 4.45 -9.94
CA PRO A 103 6.57 4.72 -10.55
C PRO A 103 6.06 3.60 -11.46
N GLN A 104 6.93 3.02 -12.26
CA GLN A 104 6.61 1.88 -13.15
C GLN A 104 6.13 0.64 -12.38
N VAL A 105 6.68 0.39 -11.19
CA VAL A 105 6.29 -0.74 -10.34
C VAL A 105 5.01 -0.40 -9.59
N GLN A 106 4.87 0.82 -9.08
CA GLN A 106 3.61 1.27 -8.47
C GLN A 106 2.45 1.12 -9.44
N ARG A 107 2.64 1.57 -10.69
CA ARG A 107 1.63 1.42 -11.75
C ARG A 107 1.22 -0.03 -11.94
N ALA A 108 2.19 -0.94 -12.05
CA ALA A 108 1.90 -2.38 -12.18
C ALA A 108 1.23 -3.00 -10.94
N VAL A 109 1.43 -2.41 -9.75
CA VAL A 109 0.83 -2.89 -8.49
C VAL A 109 -0.60 -2.40 -8.32
N VAL A 110 -0.92 -1.20 -8.82
CA VAL A 110 -2.27 -0.61 -8.66
C VAL A 110 -3.17 -0.79 -9.89
N ALA A 111 -2.60 -1.15 -11.06
CA ALA A 111 -3.32 -1.47 -12.29
C ALA A 111 -3.99 -2.85 -12.24
#